data_AF-A0A9D8NN42-F1
#
_entry.id   AF-A0A9D8NN42-F1
#
_cell.length_a   1.000
_cell.length_b   1.000
_cell.length_c   1.000
_cell.angle_alpha   90.00
_cell.angle_beta   90.00
_cell.angle_gamma   90.00
#
_symmetry.space_group_name_H-M   'P 1'
#
loop_
_entity.id
_entity.type
_entity.pdbx_description
1 polymer ?
#
loop_
_entity_poly.entity_id
_entity_poly.type
_entity_poly.pdbx_seq_one_letter_code
_entity_poly.pdbx_strand_id
1 'polypeptide(L)'
;MDESVGRGLRLNAAWMAFSVLAALAAYAVACLFPEPPASETVSLGLSGWSRLILVAASAVLGGVALRAGSGPRGDWPVWPGSIPALAACLVLAGAMALGERSLRGKPGEEIQKFRTDDGPGPVIQWYRPGQMDSMGLLCRGGAVCALAGAFLLLIPEAGRRVCLVLTAAFHFCGILSAVFSVPPPNGSAPWLVQQAWVHIYRPYLQFAYLNNAYHFYSPEPGPPSFMWYRIDYADGERRWLRYPDDLRSPVRMHFQRLLSIGESANQPSGRDPDQLRVEEAHQRIGQMLRMPELPRDFVTPVAWRDPAPNTRILLGSYVRSVADSFPKSDKTGAEIIEIRLWRVVHSIIGPEQLGRGVDPGGRKFFVTCYQGLYDKAGIARTADPDEPLKFWLLTAYDRDDLARMRERAAEQEVRMIRIRDLRATGEFTGARQAVIEEEIKALGRLRRDLEDRLAGRKPSEIDLFAIQAEIDKFPPPYTEVK
;
A
#
# COMPACT_ATOMS: atom_id res chain seq x y z
N MET A 1 46.06 1.90 -44.73
CA MET A 1 44.87 2.04 -43.87
C MET A 1 43.68 1.65 -44.73
N ASP A 2 43.03 0.55 -44.37
CA ASP A 2 42.21 -0.25 -45.27
C ASP A 2 40.81 0.36 -45.44
N GLU A 3 40.29 0.46 -46.67
CA GLU A 3 38.98 1.06 -46.99
C GLU A 3 37.82 0.40 -46.22
N SER A 4 38.02 -0.84 -45.80
CA SER A 4 37.13 -1.64 -44.97
C SER A 4 36.82 -0.95 -43.62
N VAL A 5 37.82 -0.34 -42.98
CA VAL A 5 37.68 0.37 -41.69
C VAL A 5 36.86 1.65 -41.87
N GLY A 6 37.08 2.37 -42.98
CA GLY A 6 36.34 3.59 -43.31
C GLY A 6 34.86 3.33 -43.61
N ARG A 7 34.54 2.22 -44.28
CA ARG A 7 33.15 1.79 -44.53
C ARG A 7 32.42 1.40 -43.24
N GLY A 8 33.08 0.66 -42.34
CA GLY A 8 32.51 0.30 -41.04
C GLY A 8 32.14 1.53 -40.20
N LEU A 9 33.04 2.51 -40.08
CA LEU A 9 32.78 3.76 -39.36
C LEU A 9 31.60 4.56 -39.92
N ARG A 10 31.46 4.63 -41.25
CA ARG A 10 30.35 5.34 -41.90
C ARG A 10 29.00 4.66 -41.68
N LEU A 11 28.96 3.32 -41.74
CA LEU A 11 27.75 2.55 -41.44
C LEU A 11 27.34 2.68 -39.96
N ASN A 12 28.30 2.69 -39.03
CA ASN A 12 28.04 2.89 -37.60
C ASN A 12 27.43 4.27 -37.34
N ALA A 13 28.00 5.31 -37.95
CA ALA A 13 27.51 6.68 -37.83
C ALA A 13 26.10 6.82 -38.41
N ALA A 14 25.81 6.19 -39.55
CA ALA A 14 24.49 6.21 -40.17
C ALA A 14 23.42 5.50 -39.30
N TRP A 15 23.73 4.35 -38.71
CA TRP A 15 22.80 3.64 -37.82
C TRP A 15 22.58 4.35 -36.49
N MET A 16 23.63 4.95 -35.93
CA MET A 16 23.51 5.76 -34.72
C MET A 16 22.66 7.02 -34.99
N ALA A 17 22.91 7.71 -36.11
CA ALA A 17 22.08 8.83 -36.56
C ALA A 17 20.63 8.40 -36.78
N PHE A 18 20.38 7.25 -37.43
CA PHE A 18 19.03 6.71 -37.62
C PHE A 18 18.32 6.41 -36.29
N SER A 19 19.02 5.81 -35.33
CA SER A 19 18.45 5.48 -34.01
C SER A 19 18.13 6.74 -33.20
N VAL A 20 19.00 7.74 -33.25
CA VAL A 20 18.77 9.06 -32.63
C VAL A 20 17.61 9.77 -33.31
N LEU A 21 17.55 9.77 -34.64
CA LEU A 21 16.44 10.36 -35.40
C LEU A 21 15.11 9.64 -35.14
N ALA A 22 15.10 8.32 -35.01
CA ALA A 22 13.91 7.55 -34.66
C ALA A 22 13.42 7.87 -33.25
N ALA A 23 14.32 7.99 -32.27
CA ALA A 23 13.98 8.40 -30.92
C ALA A 23 13.46 9.85 -30.85
N LEU A 24 14.10 10.77 -31.59
CA LEU A 24 13.67 12.17 -31.70
C LEU A 24 12.34 12.30 -32.44
N ALA A 25 12.10 11.50 -33.49
CA ALA A 25 10.83 11.47 -34.21
C ALA A 25 9.71 10.91 -33.33
N ALA A 26 9.95 9.84 -32.58
CA ALA A 26 8.99 9.31 -31.61
C ALA A 26 8.67 10.36 -30.52
N TYR A 27 9.69 11.09 -30.05
CA TYR A 27 9.52 12.19 -29.10
C TYR A 27 8.73 13.36 -29.70
N ALA A 28 9.05 13.78 -30.93
CA ALA A 28 8.36 14.86 -31.63
C ALA A 28 6.90 14.51 -31.92
N VAL A 29 6.60 13.27 -32.35
CA VAL A 29 5.24 12.76 -32.50
C VAL A 29 4.50 12.81 -31.15
N ALA A 30 5.14 12.43 -30.04
CA ALA A 30 4.54 12.54 -28.72
C ALA A 30 4.25 14.00 -28.30
N CYS A 31 5.05 14.96 -28.74
CA CYS A 31 4.83 16.40 -28.49
C CYS A 31 3.78 17.04 -29.42
N LEU A 32 3.67 16.57 -30.67
CA LEU A 32 2.79 17.13 -31.70
C LEU A 32 1.34 16.64 -31.58
N PHE A 33 1.11 15.51 -30.92
CA PHE A 33 -0.23 14.99 -30.63
C PHE A 33 -0.51 15.06 -29.12
N PRO A 34 -0.84 16.25 -28.57
CA PRO A 34 -1.31 16.37 -27.20
C PRO A 34 -2.60 15.55 -27.01
N GLU A 35 -2.82 15.03 -25.80
CA GLU A 35 -3.98 14.19 -25.51
C GLU A 35 -5.30 14.89 -25.89
N PRO A 36 -6.26 14.16 -26.49
CA PRO A 36 -7.60 14.69 -26.68
C PRO A 36 -8.24 15.02 -25.31
N PRO A 37 -9.14 16.02 -25.23
CA PRO A 37 -9.80 16.40 -23.99
C PRO A 37 -10.59 15.22 -23.37
N ALA A 38 -10.59 15.18 -22.04
CA ALA A 38 -10.93 14.02 -21.20
C ALA A 38 -12.42 13.57 -21.21
N SER A 39 -13.27 14.09 -22.09
CA SER A 39 -14.72 13.91 -22.02
C SER A 39 -15.29 12.76 -22.85
N GLU A 40 -14.48 12.05 -23.64
CA GLU A 40 -14.98 10.93 -24.45
C GLU A 40 -14.25 9.63 -24.10
N THR A 41 -15.01 8.53 -24.07
CA THR A 41 -14.55 7.16 -23.84
C THR A 41 -13.32 6.85 -24.68
N VAL A 42 -12.16 6.86 -24.04
CA VAL A 42 -10.88 6.59 -24.71
C VAL A 42 -10.76 5.09 -24.88
N SER A 43 -11.04 4.57 -26.08
CA SER A 43 -10.34 3.37 -26.55
C SER A 43 -8.83 3.66 -26.47
N LEU A 44 -7.94 2.66 -26.42
CA LEU A 44 -6.58 2.92 -26.90
C LEU A 44 -6.79 3.40 -28.33
N GLY A 45 -6.92 4.70 -28.56
CA GLY A 45 -7.15 5.22 -29.89
C GLY A 45 -5.99 4.78 -30.76
N LEU A 46 -6.05 5.06 -32.06
CA LEU A 46 -4.91 4.78 -32.93
C LEU A 46 -3.56 5.25 -32.34
N SER A 47 -3.55 6.32 -31.53
CA SER A 47 -2.38 6.83 -30.79
C SER A 47 -1.86 5.90 -29.68
N GLY A 48 -2.72 5.24 -28.92
CA GLY A 48 -2.33 4.31 -27.85
C GLY A 48 -1.77 3.01 -28.41
N TRP A 49 -2.46 2.43 -29.41
CA TRP A 49 -2.00 1.23 -30.11
C TRP A 49 -0.73 1.49 -30.92
N SER A 50 -0.63 2.62 -31.61
CA SER A 50 0.60 2.95 -32.34
C SER A 50 1.80 3.10 -31.41
N ARG A 51 1.64 3.65 -30.20
CA ARG A 51 2.70 3.71 -29.18
C ARG A 51 3.10 2.30 -28.71
N LEU A 52 2.13 1.43 -28.41
CA LEU A 52 2.42 0.05 -27.98
C LEU A 52 3.09 -0.78 -29.09
N ILE A 53 2.61 -0.63 -30.34
CA ILE A 53 3.18 -1.26 -31.53
C ILE A 53 4.59 -0.72 -31.78
N LEU A 54 4.85 0.57 -31.59
CA LEU A 54 6.19 1.14 -31.69
C LEU A 54 7.13 0.53 -30.65
N VAL A 55 6.70 0.35 -29.40
CA VAL A 55 7.49 -0.32 -28.36
C VAL A 55 7.79 -1.78 -28.74
N ALA A 56 6.77 -2.54 -29.15
CA ALA A 56 6.92 -3.93 -29.54
C ALA A 56 7.80 -4.09 -30.80
N ALA A 57 7.58 -3.27 -31.82
CA ALA A 57 8.37 -3.25 -33.05
C ALA A 57 9.83 -2.91 -32.76
N SER A 58 10.09 -1.95 -31.88
CA SER A 58 11.46 -1.56 -31.55
C SER A 58 12.18 -2.66 -30.74
N ALA A 59 11.48 -3.39 -29.87
CA ALA A 59 12.02 -4.57 -29.19
C ALA A 59 12.33 -5.73 -30.17
N VAL A 60 11.43 -5.99 -31.13
CA VAL A 60 11.65 -6.99 -32.19
C VAL A 60 12.82 -6.61 -33.07
N LEU A 61 12.91 -5.34 -33.50
CA LEU A 61 14.03 -4.84 -34.31
C LEU A 61 15.36 -4.93 -33.57
N GLY A 62 15.38 -4.65 -32.25
CA GLY A 62 16.55 -4.89 -31.40
C GLY A 62 16.97 -6.37 -31.35
N GLY A 63 16.01 -7.28 -31.20
CA GLY A 63 16.25 -8.72 -31.23
C GLY A 63 16.74 -9.24 -32.59
N VAL A 64 16.18 -8.71 -33.69
CA VAL A 64 16.62 -9.04 -35.05
C VAL A 64 18.03 -8.51 -35.32
N ALA A 65 18.37 -7.31 -34.86
CA ALA A 65 19.72 -6.77 -34.98
C ALA A 65 20.76 -7.60 -34.19
N LEU A 66 20.41 -8.06 -32.99
CA LEU A 66 21.24 -8.97 -32.19
C LEU A 66 21.44 -10.33 -32.87
N ARG A 67 20.40 -10.87 -33.52
CA ARG A 67 20.46 -12.14 -34.26
C ARG A 67 21.20 -12.03 -35.60
N ALA A 68 21.05 -10.92 -36.31
CA ALA A 68 21.74 -10.69 -37.58
C ALA A 68 23.27 -10.49 -37.38
N GLY A 69 23.69 -9.97 -36.23
CA GLY A 69 25.10 -9.84 -35.86
C GLY A 69 25.80 -11.16 -35.45
N SER A 70 25.06 -12.25 -35.29
CA SER A 70 25.59 -13.56 -34.84
C SER A 70 25.64 -14.62 -35.96
N GLY A 71 25.65 -14.20 -37.22
CA GLY A 71 25.66 -15.10 -38.38
C GLY A 71 26.81 -16.12 -38.41
N PRO A 72 26.57 -17.35 -38.92
CA PRO A 72 27.59 -18.38 -39.03
C PRO A 72 28.54 -18.07 -40.20
N ARG A 73 29.78 -17.66 -39.89
CA ARG A 73 30.95 -17.67 -40.80
C ARG A 73 30.85 -16.92 -42.14
N GLY A 74 30.02 -15.90 -42.28
CA GLY A 74 30.07 -14.98 -43.43
C GLY A 74 30.85 -13.71 -43.09
N ASP A 75 31.69 -13.22 -44.00
CA ASP A 75 32.62 -12.06 -43.90
C ASP A 75 31.96 -10.68 -43.63
N TRP A 76 30.84 -10.65 -42.90
CA TRP A 76 30.27 -9.43 -42.38
C TRP A 76 31.18 -8.86 -41.29
N PRO A 77 31.40 -7.53 -41.25
CA PRO A 77 32.17 -6.91 -40.19
C PRO A 77 31.56 -7.28 -38.85
N VAL A 78 32.35 -7.96 -38.01
CA VAL A 78 31.98 -8.31 -36.64
C VAL A 78 31.77 -7.00 -35.90
N TRP A 79 30.52 -6.59 -35.77
CA TRP A 79 30.15 -5.48 -34.91
C TRP A 79 30.66 -5.83 -33.51
N PRO A 80 31.30 -4.90 -32.78
CA PRO A 80 31.43 -5.11 -31.35
C PRO A 80 30.01 -5.32 -30.83
N GLY A 81 29.73 -6.50 -30.27
CA GLY A 81 28.37 -6.94 -29.92
C GLY A 81 27.61 -5.99 -28.97
N SER A 82 28.29 -4.94 -28.47
CA SER A 82 27.72 -3.84 -27.70
C SER A 82 26.84 -2.87 -28.51
N ILE A 83 27.03 -2.67 -29.82
CA ILE A 83 26.26 -1.65 -30.57
C ILE A 83 24.78 -2.00 -30.72
N PRO A 84 24.39 -3.21 -31.19
CA PRO A 84 22.98 -3.60 -31.24
C PRO A 84 22.33 -3.66 -29.85
N ALA A 85 23.09 -4.09 -28.85
CA ALA A 85 22.64 -4.11 -27.46
C ALA A 85 22.40 -2.69 -26.93
N LEU A 86 23.26 -1.73 -27.26
CA LEU A 86 23.13 -0.33 -26.87
C LEU A 86 21.87 0.28 -27.48
N ALA A 87 21.65 0.06 -28.77
CA ALA A 87 20.45 0.52 -29.46
C ALA A 87 19.18 -0.06 -28.82
N ALA A 88 19.18 -1.36 -28.49
CA ALA A 88 18.06 -2.01 -27.79
C ALA A 88 17.80 -1.39 -26.41
N CYS A 89 18.84 -1.08 -25.63
CA CYS A 89 18.71 -0.41 -24.33
C CYS A 89 18.13 1.00 -24.47
N LEU A 90 18.59 1.82 -25.42
CA LEU A 90 18.08 3.17 -25.63
C LEU A 90 16.62 3.17 -26.12
N VAL A 91 16.29 2.23 -27.00
CA VAL A 91 14.91 1.97 -27.44
C VAL A 91 14.02 1.63 -26.26
N LEU A 92 14.45 0.69 -25.40
CA LEU A 92 13.69 0.27 -24.23
C LEU A 92 13.51 1.45 -23.26
N ALA A 93 14.54 2.27 -23.05
CA ALA A 93 14.45 3.46 -22.23
C ALA A 93 13.42 4.46 -22.76
N GLY A 94 13.44 4.75 -24.07
CA GLY A 94 12.47 5.63 -24.73
C GLY A 94 11.04 5.09 -24.63
N ALA A 95 10.86 3.79 -24.90
CA ALA A 95 9.59 3.09 -24.75
C ALA A 95 9.02 3.21 -23.33
N MET A 96 9.85 2.95 -22.33
CA MET A 96 9.46 3.03 -20.92
C MET A 96 9.14 4.47 -20.49
N ALA A 97 9.93 5.46 -20.92
CA ALA A 97 9.65 6.87 -20.63
C ALA A 97 8.35 7.36 -21.30
N LEU A 98 8.05 6.90 -22.52
CA LEU A 98 6.78 7.16 -23.19
C LEU A 98 5.61 6.46 -22.50
N GLY A 99 5.81 5.22 -22.04
CA GLY A 99 4.86 4.48 -21.23
C GLY A 99 4.51 5.24 -19.95
N GLU A 100 5.51 5.74 -19.22
CA GLU A 100 5.30 6.55 -18.02
C GLU A 100 4.42 7.77 -18.29
N ARG A 101 4.76 8.58 -19.30
CA ARG A 101 3.96 9.76 -19.65
C ARG A 101 2.53 9.41 -20.06
N SER A 102 2.35 8.30 -20.77
CA SER A 102 1.03 7.87 -21.27
C SER A 102 0.16 7.20 -20.19
N LEU A 103 0.78 6.75 -19.10
CA LEU A 103 0.12 6.05 -18.00
C LEU A 103 -0.06 6.94 -16.76
N ARG A 104 0.54 8.13 -16.74
CA ARG A 104 0.39 9.10 -15.66
C ARG A 104 -0.98 9.77 -15.77
N GLY A 105 -1.94 9.29 -14.99
CA GLY A 105 -3.24 9.97 -14.85
C GLY A 105 -3.05 11.37 -14.26
N LYS A 106 -3.90 12.33 -14.66
CA LYS A 106 -3.89 13.64 -13.99
C LYS A 106 -4.45 13.47 -12.57
N PRO A 107 -3.89 14.16 -11.56
CA PRO A 107 -4.46 14.16 -10.23
C PRO A 107 -5.93 14.62 -10.29
N GLY A 108 -6.86 13.76 -9.86
CA GLY A 108 -8.30 14.06 -9.84
C GLY A 108 -9.09 13.63 -11.08
N GLU A 109 -8.46 13.00 -12.08
CA GLU A 109 -9.18 12.41 -13.22
C GLU A 109 -9.90 11.12 -12.80
N GLU A 110 -11.19 11.01 -13.16
CA GLU A 110 -12.02 9.83 -12.87
C GLU A 110 -11.43 8.58 -13.55
N ILE A 111 -11.54 7.42 -12.89
CA ILE A 111 -11.00 6.15 -13.39
C ILE A 111 -11.63 5.84 -14.75
N GLN A 112 -10.88 6.03 -15.84
CA GLN A 112 -11.34 5.68 -17.17
C GLN A 112 -11.43 4.15 -17.30
N LYS A 113 -12.65 3.64 -17.46
CA LYS A 113 -12.92 2.24 -17.74
C LYS A 113 -12.63 1.97 -19.22
N PHE A 114 -11.59 1.19 -19.51
CA PHE A 114 -11.36 0.71 -20.87
C PHE A 114 -12.38 -0.40 -21.18
N ARG A 115 -13.28 -0.10 -22.11
CA ARG A 115 -14.16 -1.09 -22.73
C ARG A 115 -13.64 -1.32 -24.14
N THR A 116 -13.14 -2.53 -24.42
CA THR A 116 -12.86 -2.97 -25.79
C THR A 116 -14.19 -3.42 -26.39
N ASP A 117 -15.06 -2.47 -26.73
CA ASP A 117 -16.19 -2.76 -27.63
C ASP A 117 -15.57 -2.97 -29.02
N ASP A 118 -15.73 -4.12 -29.68
CA ASP A 118 -16.93 -4.46 -30.46
C ASP A 118 -17.34 -5.96 -30.44
N GLY A 119 -16.98 -6.74 -29.41
CA GLY A 119 -17.26 -8.19 -29.41
C GLY A 119 -17.72 -8.77 -28.06
N PRO A 120 -18.45 -9.91 -28.05
CA PRO A 120 -18.90 -10.61 -26.84
C PRO A 120 -17.77 -11.31 -26.06
N GLY A 121 -16.52 -10.87 -26.24
CA GLY A 121 -15.36 -11.44 -25.56
C GLY A 121 -15.21 -10.95 -24.11
N PRO A 122 -14.44 -11.68 -23.28
CA PRO A 122 -14.13 -11.25 -21.92
C PRO A 122 -13.43 -9.89 -21.95
N VAL A 123 -14.08 -8.88 -21.37
CA VAL A 123 -13.52 -7.53 -21.24
C VAL A 123 -12.33 -7.60 -20.29
N ILE A 124 -11.12 -7.42 -20.82
CA ILE A 124 -9.94 -7.22 -19.97
C ILE A 124 -10.04 -5.80 -19.43
N GLN A 125 -10.59 -5.65 -18.22
CA GLN A 125 -10.65 -4.39 -17.51
C GLN A 125 -9.24 -4.02 -17.02
N TRP A 126 -8.58 -3.11 -17.72
CA TRP A 126 -7.37 -2.45 -17.23
C TRP A 126 -7.78 -1.24 -16.39
N TYR A 127 -7.63 -1.35 -15.07
CA TYR A 127 -7.73 -0.20 -14.20
C TYR A 127 -6.53 0.70 -14.47
N ARG A 128 -6.74 1.91 -15.01
CA ARG A 128 -5.77 3.00 -14.82
C ARG A 128 -5.86 3.36 -13.35
N PRO A 129 -4.91 2.96 -12.50
CA PRO A 129 -5.01 3.30 -11.10
C PRO A 129 -4.55 4.76 -11.04
N GLY A 130 -5.49 5.71 -11.08
CA GLY A 130 -5.20 7.13 -10.90
C GLY A 130 -4.43 7.43 -9.60
N GLN A 131 -4.32 6.45 -8.68
CA GLN A 131 -3.54 6.53 -7.43
C GLN A 131 -2.60 5.36 -7.16
N MET A 132 -2.48 4.36 -8.05
CA MET A 132 -1.33 3.45 -8.04
C MET A 132 -0.53 3.71 -9.31
N ASP A 133 0.36 4.69 -9.21
CA ASP A 133 1.46 4.92 -10.16
C ASP A 133 2.45 3.74 -10.17
N SER A 134 2.03 2.51 -9.87
CA SER A 134 2.89 1.33 -9.86
C SER A 134 3.37 0.99 -11.27
N MET A 135 2.52 1.17 -12.27
CA MET A 135 2.91 0.99 -13.67
C MET A 135 3.78 2.15 -14.17
N GLY A 136 3.47 3.40 -13.82
CA GLY A 136 4.34 4.53 -14.15
C GLY A 136 5.69 4.42 -13.44
N LEU A 137 5.73 4.01 -12.16
CA LEU A 137 6.94 3.70 -11.40
C LEU A 137 7.73 2.53 -12.03
N LEU A 138 7.05 1.47 -12.46
CA LEU A 138 7.67 0.37 -13.21
C LEU A 138 8.31 0.88 -14.49
N CYS A 139 7.61 1.73 -15.23
CA CYS A 139 8.14 2.37 -16.43
C CYS A 139 9.34 3.29 -16.11
N ARG A 140 9.29 4.15 -15.08
CA ARG A 140 10.46 4.96 -14.69
C ARG A 140 11.65 4.08 -14.31
N GLY A 141 11.40 3.08 -13.48
CA GLY A 141 12.40 2.11 -13.05
C GLY A 141 13.03 1.39 -14.24
N GLY A 142 12.19 0.88 -15.14
CA GLY A 142 12.62 0.22 -16.37
C GLY A 142 13.42 1.15 -17.28
N ALA A 143 13.02 2.41 -17.43
CA ALA A 143 13.77 3.41 -18.19
C ALA A 143 15.15 3.68 -17.59
N VAL A 144 15.23 3.84 -16.26
CA VAL A 144 16.51 4.02 -15.55
C VAL A 144 17.40 2.79 -15.72
N CYS A 145 16.85 1.58 -15.56
CA CYS A 145 17.59 0.33 -15.78
C CYS A 145 18.11 0.21 -17.22
N ALA A 146 17.29 0.59 -18.21
CA ALA A 146 17.65 0.55 -19.61
C ALA A 146 18.75 1.57 -19.94
N LEU A 147 18.68 2.79 -19.41
CA LEU A 147 19.74 3.80 -19.54
C LEU A 147 21.04 3.36 -18.86
N ALA A 148 20.95 2.77 -17.67
CA ALA A 148 22.11 2.20 -16.97
C ALA A 148 22.73 1.06 -17.80
N GLY A 149 21.91 0.18 -18.39
CA GLY A 149 22.35 -0.85 -19.31
C GLY A 149 23.06 -0.29 -20.54
N ALA A 150 22.50 0.75 -21.16
CA ALA A 150 23.12 1.47 -22.27
C ALA A 150 24.50 2.03 -21.88
N PHE A 151 24.58 2.71 -20.73
CA PHE A 151 25.85 3.23 -20.22
C PHE A 151 26.88 2.12 -19.96
N LEU A 152 26.47 1.00 -19.37
CA LEU A 152 27.34 -0.16 -19.17
C LEU A 152 27.87 -0.70 -20.51
N LEU A 153 27.11 -0.65 -21.59
CA LEU A 153 27.58 -1.10 -22.90
C LEU A 153 28.60 -0.16 -23.55
N LEU A 154 28.69 1.10 -23.10
CA LEU A 154 29.66 2.08 -23.57
C LEU A 154 31.02 1.98 -22.87
N ILE A 155 31.09 1.39 -21.67
CA ILE A 155 32.34 1.26 -20.92
C ILE A 155 33.12 -0.01 -21.30
N PRO A 156 34.46 -0.02 -21.15
CA PRO A 156 35.28 -1.20 -21.41
C PRO A 156 34.85 -2.42 -20.58
N GLU A 157 35.16 -3.62 -21.06
CA GLU A 157 34.72 -4.87 -20.42
C GLU A 157 35.12 -4.99 -18.95
N ALA A 158 36.36 -4.59 -18.60
CA ALA A 158 36.81 -4.56 -17.23
C ALA A 158 35.92 -3.63 -16.36
N GLY A 159 35.58 -2.45 -16.87
CA GLY A 159 34.66 -1.51 -16.23
C GLY A 159 33.27 -2.12 -16.03
N ARG A 160 32.72 -2.81 -17.04
CA ARG A 160 31.42 -3.51 -16.93
C ARG A 160 31.42 -4.53 -15.80
N ARG A 161 32.44 -5.39 -15.77
CA ARG A 161 32.57 -6.43 -14.74
C ARG A 161 32.66 -5.81 -13.35
N VAL A 162 33.46 -4.75 -13.19
CA VAL A 162 33.57 -4.00 -11.92
C VAL A 162 32.21 -3.42 -11.52
N CYS A 163 31.51 -2.74 -12.43
CA CYS A 163 30.18 -2.20 -12.14
C CYS A 163 29.18 -3.28 -11.74
N LEU A 164 29.12 -4.41 -12.44
CA LEU A 164 28.21 -5.52 -12.11
C LEU A 164 28.52 -6.11 -10.74
N VAL A 165 29.79 -6.32 -10.42
CA VAL A 165 30.23 -6.80 -9.09
C VAL A 165 29.86 -5.79 -8.00
N LEU A 166 30.08 -4.49 -8.23
CA LEU A 166 29.72 -3.44 -7.28
C LEU A 166 28.21 -3.32 -7.09
N THR A 167 27.41 -3.46 -8.15
CA THR A 167 25.93 -3.49 -8.04
C THR A 167 25.45 -4.71 -7.26
N ALA A 168 26.03 -5.89 -7.51
CA ALA A 168 25.71 -7.09 -6.74
C ALA A 168 26.12 -6.91 -5.26
N ALA A 169 27.32 -6.40 -5.00
CA ALA A 169 27.78 -6.10 -3.64
C ALA A 169 26.86 -5.09 -2.95
N PHE A 170 26.46 -4.01 -3.62
CA PHE A 170 25.49 -3.03 -3.10
C PHE A 170 24.15 -3.70 -2.74
N HIS A 171 23.63 -4.57 -3.60
CA HIS A 171 22.39 -5.29 -3.35
C HIS A 171 22.48 -6.16 -2.09
N PHE A 172 23.52 -7.00 -1.98
CA PHE A 172 23.72 -7.87 -0.82
C PHE A 172 24.05 -7.08 0.45
N CYS A 173 24.80 -5.98 0.37
CA CYS A 173 25.00 -5.06 1.48
C CYS A 173 23.68 -4.43 1.94
N GLY A 174 22.77 -4.13 1.01
CA GLY A 174 21.42 -3.69 1.36
C GLY A 174 20.66 -4.73 2.16
N ILE A 175 20.65 -5.98 1.68
CA ILE A 175 20.04 -7.12 2.39
C ILE A 175 20.65 -7.28 3.80
N LEU A 176 21.98 -7.27 3.90
CA LEU A 176 22.68 -7.37 5.19
C LEU A 176 22.36 -6.19 6.10
N SER A 177 22.26 -4.97 5.56
CA SER A 177 21.87 -3.79 6.34
C SER A 177 20.47 -3.93 6.93
N ALA A 178 19.53 -4.59 6.23
CA ALA A 178 18.21 -4.89 6.75
C ALA A 178 18.30 -5.77 8.00
N VAL A 179 19.06 -6.86 7.92
CA VAL A 179 19.28 -7.80 9.03
C VAL A 179 19.93 -7.10 10.22
N PHE A 180 21.01 -6.36 10.00
CA PHE A 180 21.73 -5.66 11.07
C PHE A 180 21.02 -4.41 11.59
N SER A 181 19.99 -3.91 10.90
CA SER A 181 19.18 -2.77 11.36
C SER A 181 18.17 -3.14 12.44
N VAL A 182 17.89 -4.44 12.60
CA VAL A 182 17.03 -4.95 13.66
C VAL A 182 17.79 -4.89 14.98
N PRO A 183 17.27 -4.18 16.01
CA PRO A 183 17.93 -4.12 17.30
C PRO A 183 17.94 -5.51 17.97
N PRO A 184 19.07 -5.96 18.56
CA PRO A 184 19.07 -7.17 19.37
C PRO A 184 18.21 -7.00 20.63
N PRO A 185 17.77 -8.09 21.28
CA PRO A 185 17.08 -8.00 22.56
C PRO A 185 17.89 -7.15 23.56
N ASN A 186 17.24 -6.15 24.15
CA ASN A 186 17.83 -5.21 25.12
C ASN A 186 18.96 -4.31 24.58
N GLY A 187 19.09 -4.15 23.26
CA GLY A 187 20.11 -3.28 22.66
C GLY A 187 19.58 -2.40 21.53
N SER A 188 20.45 -1.56 21.00
CA SER A 188 20.20 -0.79 19.78
C SER A 188 20.99 -1.38 18.61
N ALA A 189 20.46 -1.25 17.40
CA ALA A 189 21.22 -1.58 16.20
C ALA A 189 22.41 -0.59 16.04
N PRO A 190 23.55 -1.01 15.44
CA PRO A 190 24.69 -0.13 15.24
C PRO A 190 24.29 1.13 14.46
N TRP A 191 24.67 2.31 14.96
CA TRP A 191 24.23 3.59 14.40
C TRP A 191 24.56 3.72 12.90
N LEU A 192 25.77 3.35 12.49
CA LEU A 192 26.19 3.43 11.09
C LEU A 192 25.31 2.56 10.17
N VAL A 193 24.93 1.37 10.64
CA VAL A 193 24.03 0.48 9.92
C VAL A 193 22.64 1.10 9.82
N GLN A 194 22.13 1.71 10.90
CA GLN A 194 20.85 2.41 10.85
C GLN A 194 20.85 3.57 9.86
N GLN A 195 21.92 4.36 9.81
CA GLN A 195 22.03 5.46 8.84
C GLN A 195 22.04 4.93 7.40
N ALA A 196 22.85 3.91 7.12
CA ALA A 196 22.91 3.29 5.80
C ALA A 196 21.57 2.66 5.41
N TRP A 197 20.91 1.97 6.35
CA TRP A 197 19.57 1.41 6.17
C TRP A 197 18.56 2.51 5.85
N VAL A 198 18.37 3.49 6.73
CA VAL A 198 17.31 4.50 6.60
C VAL A 198 17.47 5.33 5.34
N HIS A 199 18.70 5.76 5.01
CA HIS A 199 18.93 6.76 3.97
C HIS A 199 19.33 6.18 2.62
N ILE A 200 19.94 4.99 2.57
CA ILE A 200 20.50 4.44 1.32
C ILE A 200 19.75 3.17 0.91
N TYR A 201 19.74 2.16 1.77
CA TYR A 201 19.27 0.82 1.39
C TYR A 201 17.76 0.63 1.49
N ARG A 202 17.10 1.24 2.49
CA ARG A 202 15.64 1.09 2.68
C ARG A 202 14.85 1.61 1.48
N PRO A 203 15.12 2.79 0.90
CA PRO A 203 14.41 3.23 -0.30
C PRO A 203 14.62 2.28 -1.49
N TYR A 204 15.87 1.82 -1.70
CA TYR A 204 16.21 0.87 -2.75
C TYR A 204 15.47 -0.47 -2.60
N LEU A 205 15.49 -1.05 -1.40
CA LEU A 205 14.84 -2.32 -1.12
C LEU A 205 13.32 -2.21 -1.05
N GLN A 206 12.76 -1.07 -0.65
CA GLN A 206 11.33 -0.79 -0.80
C GLN A 206 10.92 -0.78 -2.27
N PHE A 207 11.70 -0.10 -3.11
CA PHE A 207 11.47 -0.07 -4.56
C PHE A 207 11.56 -1.47 -5.17
N ALA A 208 12.55 -2.27 -4.78
CA ALA A 208 12.71 -3.66 -5.23
C ALA A 208 11.72 -4.63 -4.58
N TYR A 209 10.87 -4.18 -3.66
CA TYR A 209 9.93 -4.99 -2.88
C TYR A 209 10.60 -6.10 -2.04
N LEU A 210 11.84 -5.87 -1.59
CA LEU A 210 12.63 -6.83 -0.81
C LEU A 210 12.64 -6.55 0.70
N ASN A 211 12.01 -5.46 1.15
CA ASN A 211 11.89 -5.16 2.57
C ASN A 211 10.82 -5.97 3.30
N ASN A 212 9.92 -6.64 2.58
CA ASN A 212 8.80 -7.34 3.21
C ASN A 212 9.19 -8.74 3.73
N ALA A 213 10.02 -9.46 2.97
CA ALA A 213 10.29 -10.88 3.21
C ALA A 213 11.13 -11.15 4.46
N TYR A 214 11.97 -10.20 4.91
CA TYR A 214 12.85 -10.45 6.07
C TYR A 214 12.14 -10.43 7.42
N HIS A 215 11.00 -9.74 7.56
CA HIS A 215 10.17 -9.85 8.75
C HIS A 215 9.46 -11.21 8.87
N PHE A 216 9.23 -11.92 7.76
CA PHE A 216 8.64 -13.27 7.79
C PHE A 216 9.61 -14.35 8.31
N TYR A 217 10.91 -14.14 8.20
CA TYR A 217 11.94 -15.05 8.71
C TYR A 217 12.48 -14.66 10.08
N SER A 218 11.90 -13.61 10.70
CA SER A 218 12.17 -13.32 12.10
C SER A 218 11.63 -14.49 12.95
N PRO A 219 12.31 -14.91 14.03
CA PRO A 219 11.86 -16.03 14.87
C PRO A 219 10.42 -15.91 15.39
N GLU A 220 9.87 -14.70 15.36
CA GLU A 220 8.52 -14.34 15.78
C GLU A 220 7.89 -13.45 14.68
N PRO A 221 7.38 -14.01 13.56
CA PRO A 221 6.67 -13.21 12.59
C PRO A 221 5.49 -12.55 13.31
N GLY A 222 5.38 -11.22 13.20
CA GLY A 222 4.28 -10.50 13.82
C GLY A 222 2.92 -11.01 13.34
N PRO A 223 1.86 -10.78 14.13
CA PRO A 223 0.52 -11.19 13.76
C PRO A 223 0.08 -10.55 12.43
N PRO A 224 -0.51 -11.31 11.48
CA PRO A 224 -0.98 -10.74 10.22
C PRO A 224 -2.10 -9.74 10.47
N SER A 225 -2.04 -8.62 9.75
CA SER A 225 -3.06 -7.58 9.71
C SER A 225 -3.97 -7.79 8.51
N PHE A 226 -5.24 -8.03 8.78
CA PHE A 226 -6.29 -8.09 7.77
C PHE A 226 -7.02 -6.76 7.69
N MET A 227 -7.47 -6.40 6.50
CA MET A 227 -8.41 -5.30 6.30
C MET A 227 -9.80 -5.87 6.10
N TRP A 228 -10.77 -5.32 6.82
CA TRP A 228 -12.15 -5.75 6.83
C TRP A 228 -13.02 -4.60 6.36
N TYR A 229 -13.92 -4.89 5.43
CA TYR A 229 -14.79 -3.91 4.82
C TYR A 229 -16.23 -4.29 5.08
N ARG A 230 -17.05 -3.31 5.40
CA ARG A 230 -18.51 -3.41 5.31
C ARG A 230 -18.98 -2.41 4.28
N ILE A 231 -19.59 -2.93 3.22
CA ILE A 231 -20.21 -2.13 2.18
C ILE A 231 -21.70 -2.04 2.52
N ASP A 232 -22.19 -0.82 2.69
CA ASP A 232 -23.61 -0.55 2.89
C ASP A 232 -24.19 0.00 1.57
N TYR A 233 -25.19 -0.70 1.03
CA TYR A 233 -25.85 -0.37 -0.24
C TYR A 233 -27.15 0.41 -0.02
N ALA A 234 -27.64 1.08 -1.07
CA ALA A 234 -28.84 1.93 -1.00
C ALA A 234 -30.16 1.19 -0.72
N ASP A 235 -30.20 -0.11 -0.97
CA ASP A 235 -31.33 -0.99 -0.64
C ASP A 235 -31.28 -1.52 0.80
N GLY A 236 -30.27 -1.14 1.58
CA GLY A 236 -30.03 -1.65 2.93
C GLY A 236 -29.30 -3.00 2.97
N GLU A 237 -28.92 -3.58 1.83
CA GLU A 237 -28.00 -4.72 1.80
C GLU A 237 -26.67 -4.32 2.43
N ARG A 238 -26.08 -5.24 3.19
CA ARG A 238 -24.74 -5.11 3.75
C ARG A 238 -23.88 -6.26 3.29
N ARG A 239 -22.67 -5.96 2.85
CA ARG A 239 -21.68 -6.95 2.45
C ARG A 239 -20.40 -6.82 3.25
N TRP A 240 -19.98 -7.91 3.86
CA TRP A 240 -18.71 -7.99 4.55
C TRP A 240 -17.64 -8.62 3.65
N LEU A 241 -16.44 -8.06 3.70
CA LEU A 241 -15.30 -8.54 2.94
C LEU A 241 -14.06 -8.54 3.84
N ARG A 242 -13.25 -9.59 3.72
CA ARG A 242 -11.91 -9.68 4.29
C ARG A 242 -10.89 -9.50 3.17
N TYR A 243 -9.82 -8.76 3.42
CA TYR A 243 -8.76 -8.52 2.44
C TYR A 243 -7.37 -8.56 3.10
N PRO A 244 -6.41 -9.33 2.54
CA PRO A 244 -6.65 -10.31 1.48
C PRO A 244 -7.54 -11.47 1.93
N ASP A 245 -8.27 -12.01 0.98
CA ASP A 245 -8.98 -13.29 1.12
C ASP A 245 -8.17 -14.37 0.41
N ASP A 246 -7.78 -15.42 1.15
CA ASP A 246 -6.98 -16.52 0.64
C ASP A 246 -7.75 -17.34 -0.40
N LEU A 247 -9.05 -17.53 -0.16
CA LEU A 247 -9.95 -18.26 -1.08
C LEU A 247 -10.18 -17.53 -2.41
N ARG A 248 -10.05 -16.20 -2.43
CA ARG A 248 -10.23 -15.38 -3.64
C ARG A 248 -8.92 -14.97 -4.31
N SER A 249 -7.79 -15.26 -3.68
CA SER A 249 -6.48 -14.93 -4.24
C SER A 249 -6.10 -15.95 -5.31
N PRO A 250 -5.86 -15.55 -6.58
CA PRO A 250 -5.60 -16.49 -7.68
C PRO A 250 -4.31 -17.28 -7.48
N VAL A 251 -3.33 -16.72 -6.77
CA VAL A 251 -2.07 -17.37 -6.41
C VAL A 251 -1.62 -16.93 -5.01
N ARG A 252 -0.87 -17.77 -4.29
CA ARG A 252 -0.37 -17.45 -2.94
C ARG A 252 0.44 -16.15 -2.88
N MET A 253 1.20 -15.84 -3.94
CA MET A 253 1.96 -14.59 -4.02
C MET A 253 1.05 -13.35 -4.04
N HIS A 254 -0.14 -13.45 -4.64
CA HIS A 254 -1.12 -12.37 -4.62
C HIS A 254 -1.61 -12.12 -3.20
N PHE A 255 -2.00 -13.18 -2.48
CA PHE A 255 -2.38 -13.09 -1.07
C PHE A 255 -1.29 -12.41 -0.23
N GLN A 256 -0.04 -12.87 -0.35
CA GLN A 256 1.08 -12.32 0.41
C GLN A 256 1.34 -10.84 0.09
N ARG A 257 1.29 -10.45 -1.19
CA ARG A 257 1.43 -9.04 -1.59
C ARG A 257 0.34 -8.16 -0.98
N LEU A 258 -0.89 -8.64 -0.95
CA LEU A 258 -1.99 -7.89 -0.37
C LEU A 258 -1.89 -7.82 1.16
N LEU A 259 -1.43 -8.90 1.80
CA LEU A 259 -1.21 -8.96 3.26
C LEU A 259 -0.16 -7.92 3.68
N SER A 260 0.97 -7.89 2.98
CA SER A 260 2.03 -6.89 3.11
C SER A 260 1.55 -5.45 3.05
N ILE A 261 0.51 -5.19 2.25
CA ILE A 261 -0.02 -3.83 2.14
C ILE A 261 -1.01 -3.54 3.28
N GLY A 262 -1.77 -4.54 3.77
CA GLY A 262 -2.54 -4.44 5.02
C GLY A 262 -1.64 -4.09 6.22
N GLU A 263 -0.43 -4.65 6.28
CA GLU A 263 0.60 -4.25 7.26
C GLU A 263 1.08 -2.81 7.06
N SER A 264 1.24 -2.38 5.81
CA SER A 264 1.63 -1.00 5.48
C SER A 264 0.55 0.00 5.93
N ALA A 265 -0.71 -0.44 5.99
CA ALA A 265 -1.83 0.35 6.46
C ALA A 265 -1.84 0.59 7.98
N ASN A 266 -0.81 0.13 8.71
CA ASN A 266 -0.64 0.36 10.15
C ASN A 266 0.76 0.83 10.52
N GLN A 267 1.55 1.34 9.56
CA GLN A 267 2.86 1.86 9.91
C GLN A 267 2.72 3.06 10.86
N PRO A 268 3.50 3.11 11.96
CA PRO A 268 3.47 4.26 12.85
C PRO A 268 3.91 5.47 12.05
N SER A 269 3.17 6.58 12.14
CA SER A 269 3.80 7.85 11.80
C SER A 269 4.92 8.11 12.81
N GLY A 270 5.96 8.82 12.35
CA GLY A 270 6.80 9.53 13.30
C GLY A 270 5.90 10.39 14.16
N ARG A 271 6.07 10.30 15.48
CA ARG A 271 5.23 11.02 16.44
C ARG A 271 5.61 12.50 16.43
N ASP A 272 4.75 13.35 15.91
CA ASP A 272 4.83 14.79 16.13
C ASP A 272 4.46 15.09 17.61
N PRO A 273 5.13 16.04 18.30
CA PRO A 273 4.67 16.60 19.57
C PRO A 273 3.16 16.80 19.72
N ASP A 274 2.46 17.27 18.69
CA ASP A 274 1.00 17.46 18.79
C ASP A 274 0.23 16.13 18.74
N GLN A 275 0.72 15.16 17.97
CA GLN A 275 0.16 13.80 17.98
C GLN A 275 0.34 13.14 19.35
N LEU A 276 1.48 13.36 20.02
CA LEU A 276 1.73 12.86 21.37
C LEU A 276 0.69 13.37 22.37
N ARG A 277 0.32 14.65 22.29
CA ARG A 277 -0.69 15.23 23.19
C ARG A 277 -2.07 14.61 22.99
N VAL A 278 -2.46 14.40 21.74
CA VAL A 278 -3.73 13.74 21.39
C VAL A 278 -3.68 12.28 21.84
N GLU A 279 -2.59 11.57 21.58
CA GLU A 279 -2.36 10.18 22.00
C GLU A 279 -2.43 10.04 23.52
N GLU A 280 -1.78 10.93 24.28
CA GLU A 280 -1.84 10.96 25.75
C GLU A 280 -3.26 11.20 26.28
N ALA A 281 -4.01 12.12 25.68
CA ALA A 281 -5.40 12.38 26.07
C ALA A 281 -6.27 11.13 25.84
N HIS A 282 -6.11 10.46 24.69
CA HIS A 282 -6.82 9.20 24.41
C HIS A 282 -6.36 8.09 25.36
N GLN A 283 -5.06 7.93 25.63
CA GLN A 283 -4.57 6.94 26.59
C GLN A 283 -5.16 7.16 27.99
N ARG A 284 -5.27 8.41 28.47
CA ARG A 284 -5.92 8.74 29.74
C ARG A 284 -7.39 8.34 29.73
N ILE A 285 -8.12 8.62 28.65
CA ILE A 285 -9.51 8.19 28.47
C ILE A 285 -9.60 6.65 28.55
N GLY A 286 -8.70 5.93 27.87
CA GLY A 286 -8.68 4.46 27.88
C GLY A 286 -8.45 3.90 29.29
N GLN A 287 -7.55 4.51 30.06
CA GLN A 287 -7.30 4.18 31.47
C GLN A 287 -8.53 4.48 32.34
N MET A 288 -9.17 5.63 32.16
CA MET A 288 -10.38 6.03 32.90
C MET A 288 -11.53 5.05 32.67
N LEU A 289 -11.69 4.57 31.43
CA LEU A 289 -12.71 3.59 31.05
C LEU A 289 -12.34 2.16 31.46
N ARG A 290 -11.10 1.95 31.93
CA ARG A 290 -10.52 0.63 32.17
C ARG A 290 -10.73 -0.27 30.96
N MET A 291 -10.39 0.26 29.79
CA MET A 291 -10.36 -0.57 28.60
C MET A 291 -9.41 -1.74 28.88
N PRO A 292 -9.81 -2.99 28.57
CA PRO A 292 -8.95 -4.14 28.70
C PRO A 292 -7.59 -3.84 28.09
N GLU A 293 -6.55 -4.20 28.84
CA GLU A 293 -5.21 -4.19 28.30
C GLU A 293 -5.20 -5.07 27.05
N LEU A 294 -4.59 -4.57 25.98
CA LEU A 294 -4.31 -5.39 24.81
C LEU A 294 -3.49 -6.60 25.26
N PRO A 295 -3.59 -7.76 24.59
CA PRO A 295 -2.74 -8.91 24.87
C PRO A 295 -1.27 -8.48 24.99
N ARG A 296 -0.54 -9.04 25.99
CA ARG A 296 0.82 -8.59 26.35
C ARG A 296 1.81 -8.53 25.18
N ASP A 297 1.55 -9.29 24.13
CA ASP A 297 2.43 -9.41 22.96
C ASP A 297 2.25 -8.25 21.95
N PHE A 298 1.30 -7.33 22.19
CA PHE A 298 1.24 -6.08 21.44
C PHE A 298 2.40 -5.17 21.88
N VAL A 299 3.39 -5.02 20.98
CA VAL A 299 4.61 -4.20 21.12
C VAL A 299 4.33 -2.74 21.51
N THR A 300 3.08 -2.28 21.38
CA THR A 300 2.67 -0.92 21.77
C THR A 300 1.53 -1.00 22.79
N PRO A 301 1.70 -0.48 24.03
CA PRO A 301 0.64 -0.45 25.05
C PRO A 301 -0.46 0.57 24.73
N VAL A 302 -0.49 1.09 23.51
CA VAL A 302 -1.31 2.24 23.14
C VAL A 302 -2.53 1.75 22.40
N ALA A 303 -3.68 1.85 23.07
CA ALA A 303 -4.97 1.45 22.52
C ALA A 303 -5.53 2.42 21.46
N TRP A 304 -4.88 3.55 21.16
CA TRP A 304 -5.34 4.51 20.15
C TRP A 304 -4.21 4.93 19.22
N ARG A 305 -4.44 4.91 17.90
CA ARG A 305 -3.39 5.31 16.96
C ARG A 305 -3.90 5.82 15.62
N ASP A 306 -3.79 7.13 15.45
CA ASP A 306 -4.08 7.78 14.18
C ASP A 306 -3.17 7.25 13.04
N PRO A 307 -3.73 6.87 11.88
CA PRO A 307 -2.94 6.44 10.74
C PRO A 307 -2.07 7.57 10.20
N ALA A 308 -0.84 7.23 9.83
CA ALA A 308 0.07 8.16 9.17
C ALA A 308 -0.58 8.78 7.91
N PRO A 309 -0.18 10.00 7.50
CA PRO A 309 -0.76 10.64 6.30
C PRO A 309 -0.70 9.75 5.05
N ASN A 310 0.43 9.09 4.81
CA ASN A 310 0.58 8.17 3.68
C ASN A 310 -0.33 6.94 3.80
N THR A 311 -0.54 6.46 5.03
CA THR A 311 -1.48 5.37 5.32
C THR A 311 -2.91 5.78 4.99
N ARG A 312 -3.34 7.00 5.31
CA ARG A 312 -4.69 7.48 4.96
C ARG A 312 -4.94 7.47 3.45
N ILE A 313 -3.93 7.88 2.66
CA ILE A 313 -3.99 7.82 1.19
C ILE A 313 -4.14 6.37 0.72
N LEU A 314 -3.35 5.46 1.31
CA LEU A 314 -3.40 4.04 1.00
C LEU A 314 -4.76 3.43 1.32
N LEU A 315 -5.32 3.70 2.51
CA LEU A 315 -6.65 3.27 2.94
C LEU A 315 -7.74 3.73 1.96
N GLY A 316 -7.67 4.98 1.48
CA GLY A 316 -8.58 5.48 0.46
C GLY A 316 -8.48 4.70 -0.87
N SER A 317 -7.26 4.37 -1.29
CA SER A 317 -7.04 3.54 -2.50
C SER A 317 -7.60 2.14 -2.35
N TYR A 318 -7.52 1.57 -1.15
CA TYR A 318 -8.16 0.29 -0.83
C TYR A 318 -9.66 0.34 -0.97
N VAL A 319 -10.27 1.37 -0.38
CA VAL A 319 -11.72 1.52 -0.43
C VAL A 319 -12.20 1.65 -1.87
N ARG A 320 -11.52 2.43 -2.72
CA ARG A 320 -11.84 2.50 -4.14
C ARG A 320 -11.74 1.16 -4.85
N SER A 321 -10.65 0.42 -4.62
CA SER A 321 -10.47 -0.92 -5.20
C SER A 321 -11.62 -1.86 -4.82
N VAL A 322 -12.07 -1.80 -3.55
CA VAL A 322 -13.22 -2.56 -3.06
C VAL A 322 -14.53 -2.07 -3.69
N ALA A 323 -14.75 -0.76 -3.75
CA ALA A 323 -15.91 -0.16 -4.37
C ALA A 323 -16.05 -0.55 -5.86
N ASP A 324 -14.92 -0.54 -6.59
CA ASP A 324 -14.87 -0.91 -8.01
C ASP A 324 -15.10 -2.41 -8.24
N SER A 325 -14.65 -3.24 -7.30
CA SER A 325 -14.85 -4.70 -7.35
C SER A 325 -16.28 -5.11 -7.00
N PHE A 326 -16.99 -4.30 -6.20
CA PHE A 326 -18.34 -4.58 -5.71
C PHE A 326 -19.28 -3.38 -5.88
N PRO A 327 -19.41 -2.82 -7.09
CA PRO A 327 -20.03 -1.51 -7.32
C PRO A 327 -21.53 -1.46 -7.04
N LYS A 328 -22.17 -2.64 -6.99
CA LYS A 328 -23.61 -2.78 -6.83
C LYS A 328 -23.95 -3.97 -5.94
N SER A 329 -25.10 -3.90 -5.27
CA SER A 329 -25.71 -5.05 -4.58
C SER A 329 -25.94 -6.19 -5.57
N ASP A 330 -25.69 -7.43 -5.13
CA ASP A 330 -25.90 -8.62 -5.97
C ASP A 330 -27.41 -8.91 -6.11
N LYS A 331 -28.22 -8.45 -5.15
CA LYS A 331 -29.66 -8.71 -5.11
C LYS A 331 -30.47 -7.72 -5.94
N THR A 332 -30.15 -6.43 -5.85
CA THR A 332 -30.99 -5.36 -6.40
C THR A 332 -30.26 -4.50 -7.43
N GLY A 333 -28.93 -4.59 -7.52
CA GLY A 333 -28.13 -3.68 -8.30
C GLY A 333 -27.99 -2.28 -7.69
N ALA A 334 -28.40 -2.08 -6.43
CA ALA A 334 -28.31 -0.81 -5.71
C ALA A 334 -26.86 -0.32 -5.57
N GLU A 335 -26.65 0.99 -5.63
CA GLU A 335 -25.33 1.59 -5.47
C GLU A 335 -24.83 1.54 -4.03
N ILE A 336 -23.51 1.63 -3.88
CA ILE A 336 -22.84 1.80 -2.58
C ILE A 336 -23.17 3.18 -2.00
N ILE A 337 -23.67 3.22 -0.76
CA ILE A 337 -23.78 4.46 0.02
C ILE A 337 -22.45 4.78 0.69
N GLU A 338 -21.91 3.80 1.41
CA GLU A 338 -20.74 3.98 2.25
C GLU A 338 -19.97 2.66 2.46
N ILE A 339 -18.69 2.81 2.76
CA ILE A 339 -17.77 1.71 3.05
C ILE A 339 -17.10 2.00 4.38
N ARG A 340 -17.22 1.05 5.30
CA ARG A 340 -16.58 1.10 6.61
C ARG A 340 -15.39 0.18 6.63
N LEU A 341 -14.32 0.64 7.25
CA LEU A 341 -13.04 -0.04 7.21
C LEU A 341 -12.55 -0.34 8.62
N TRP A 342 -12.20 -1.59 8.85
CA TRP A 342 -11.50 -2.04 10.05
C TRP A 342 -10.18 -2.67 9.66
N ARG A 343 -9.19 -2.45 10.50
CA ARG A 343 -8.02 -3.31 10.56
C ARG A 343 -8.24 -4.35 11.64
N VAL A 344 -7.90 -5.60 11.37
CA VAL A 344 -8.02 -6.71 12.31
C VAL A 344 -6.65 -7.37 12.44
N VAL A 345 -6.15 -7.45 13.67
CA VAL A 345 -4.87 -8.06 14.01
C VAL A 345 -5.13 -9.26 14.89
N HIS A 346 -4.55 -10.41 14.55
CA HIS A 346 -4.69 -11.63 15.34
C HIS A 346 -3.45 -11.88 16.19
N SER A 347 -3.52 -11.64 17.50
CA SER A 347 -2.43 -11.92 18.42
C SER A 347 -2.01 -13.38 18.35
N ILE A 348 -0.71 -13.60 18.14
CA ILE A 348 -0.12 -14.94 18.23
C ILE A 348 -0.09 -15.33 19.70
N ILE A 349 -0.57 -16.53 20.03
CA ILE A 349 -0.52 -17.04 21.39
C ILE A 349 0.88 -17.56 21.71
N GLY A 350 1.33 -17.32 22.95
CA GLY A 350 2.63 -17.84 23.40
C GLY A 350 2.63 -19.37 23.56
N PRO A 351 3.79 -20.03 23.53
CA PRO A 351 3.90 -21.48 23.73
C PRO A 351 3.28 -21.97 25.04
N GLU A 352 3.34 -21.17 26.12
CA GLU A 352 2.70 -21.48 27.40
C GLU A 352 1.17 -21.54 27.30
N GLN A 353 0.56 -20.60 26.55
CA GLN A 353 -0.88 -20.57 26.33
C GLN A 353 -1.31 -21.76 25.47
N LEU A 354 -0.57 -22.05 24.41
CA LEU A 354 -0.80 -23.23 23.57
C LEU A 354 -0.70 -24.53 24.39
N GLY A 355 0.32 -24.66 25.26
CA GLY A 355 0.50 -25.81 26.15
C GLY A 355 -0.62 -25.98 27.19
N ARG A 356 -1.35 -24.91 27.51
CA ARG A 356 -2.57 -24.94 28.34
C ARG A 356 -3.84 -25.27 27.55
N GLY A 357 -3.74 -25.58 26.25
CA GLY A 357 -4.89 -25.85 25.39
C GLY A 357 -5.71 -24.61 25.07
N VAL A 358 -5.13 -23.40 25.16
CA VAL A 358 -5.82 -22.18 24.75
C VAL A 358 -5.99 -22.19 23.24
N ASP A 359 -7.23 -22.05 22.77
CA ASP A 359 -7.53 -21.99 21.34
C ASP A 359 -6.91 -20.73 20.70
N PRO A 360 -5.95 -20.86 19.76
CA PRO A 360 -5.37 -19.73 19.06
C PRO A 360 -6.41 -18.97 18.22
N GLY A 361 -7.48 -19.62 17.76
CA GLY A 361 -8.58 -18.99 17.02
C GLY A 361 -9.55 -18.22 17.92
N GLY A 362 -9.33 -18.20 19.24
CA GLY A 362 -10.22 -17.56 20.20
C GLY A 362 -10.38 -16.05 19.97
N ARG A 363 -11.62 -15.58 20.11
CA ARG A 363 -12.04 -14.17 19.86
C ARG A 363 -11.17 -13.13 20.57
N LYS A 364 -10.72 -13.44 21.78
CA LYS A 364 -9.88 -12.57 22.62
C LYS A 364 -8.52 -12.22 22.01
N PHE A 365 -8.08 -12.96 20.99
CA PHE A 365 -6.83 -12.71 20.28
C PHE A 365 -7.00 -11.79 19.07
N PHE A 366 -8.23 -11.52 18.63
CA PHE A 366 -8.47 -10.55 17.58
C PHE A 366 -8.63 -9.14 18.16
N VAL A 367 -7.79 -8.24 17.70
CA VAL A 367 -7.84 -6.81 17.99
C VAL A 367 -8.26 -6.09 16.73
N THR A 368 -9.36 -5.34 16.82
CA THR A 368 -9.90 -4.56 15.71
C THR A 368 -9.59 -3.09 15.91
N CYS A 369 -9.34 -2.38 14.83
CA CYS A 369 -9.15 -0.94 14.81
C CYS A 369 -10.00 -0.33 13.71
N TYR A 370 -11.04 0.40 14.09
CA TYR A 370 -11.89 1.09 13.14
C TYR A 370 -11.12 2.24 12.49
N GLN A 371 -10.92 2.16 11.17
CA GLN A 371 -10.18 3.14 10.38
C GLN A 371 -11.07 4.29 9.90
N GLY A 372 -12.40 4.11 9.97
CA GLY A 372 -13.39 5.15 9.67
C GLY A 372 -14.32 4.79 8.52
N LEU A 373 -15.12 5.79 8.18
CA LEU A 373 -16.12 5.76 7.11
C LEU A 373 -15.57 6.41 5.83
N TYR A 374 -15.85 5.78 4.70
CA TYR A 374 -15.41 6.23 3.39
C TYR A 374 -16.57 6.18 2.39
N ASP A 375 -16.53 7.05 1.39
CA ASP A 375 -17.42 6.97 0.24
C ASP A 375 -16.86 6.03 -0.85
N LYS A 376 -17.62 5.86 -1.94
CA LYS A 376 -17.19 5.06 -3.10
C LYS A 376 -15.93 5.59 -3.79
N ALA A 377 -15.62 6.88 -3.63
CA ALA A 377 -14.40 7.50 -4.15
C ALA A 377 -13.20 7.28 -3.21
N GLY A 378 -13.38 6.54 -2.10
CA GLY A 378 -12.34 6.31 -1.09
C GLY A 378 -11.89 7.60 -0.42
N ILE A 379 -12.71 8.64 -0.45
CA ILE A 379 -12.52 9.83 0.36
C ILE A 379 -13.06 9.46 1.74
N ALA A 380 -12.20 9.58 2.76
CA ALA A 380 -12.67 9.47 4.12
C ALA A 380 -13.73 10.54 4.31
N ARG A 381 -14.97 10.15 4.63
CA ARG A 381 -15.94 11.12 5.10
C ARG A 381 -15.30 11.76 6.31
N THR A 382 -15.09 13.07 6.26
CA THR A 382 -14.58 13.84 7.39
C THR A 382 -15.32 13.32 8.58
N ALA A 383 -14.56 12.70 9.49
CA ALA A 383 -15.12 11.99 10.62
C ALA A 383 -16.20 12.90 11.18
N ASP A 384 -17.40 12.37 11.40
CA ASP A 384 -18.20 12.98 12.43
C ASP A 384 -17.22 13.13 13.62
N PRO A 385 -16.90 14.36 14.08
CA PRO A 385 -16.03 14.54 15.23
C PRO A 385 -16.56 13.77 16.46
N ASP A 386 -17.80 13.27 16.38
CA ASP A 386 -18.46 12.35 17.27
C ASP A 386 -18.26 10.84 16.97
N GLU A 387 -17.20 10.40 16.28
CA GLU A 387 -16.76 8.98 16.25
C GLU A 387 -15.66 8.71 17.30
N PRO A 388 -15.99 8.58 18.60
CA PRO A 388 -15.04 8.53 19.70
C PRO A 388 -14.15 7.27 19.71
N LEU A 389 -14.59 6.20 19.01
CA LEU A 389 -13.86 4.93 18.91
C LEU A 389 -13.03 4.81 17.63
N LYS A 390 -12.95 5.86 16.82
CA LYS A 390 -12.08 5.87 15.64
C LYS A 390 -10.62 5.73 16.06
N PHE A 391 -9.90 4.83 15.37
CA PHE A 391 -8.50 4.49 15.59
C PHE A 391 -8.16 3.82 16.92
N TRP A 392 -9.17 3.44 17.70
CA TRP A 392 -8.93 2.62 18.87
C TRP A 392 -8.71 1.16 18.47
N LEU A 393 -7.65 0.57 19.00
CA LEU A 393 -7.40 -0.87 19.06
C LEU A 393 -8.26 -1.44 20.18
N LEU A 394 -9.29 -2.16 19.77
CA LEU A 394 -10.31 -2.74 20.63
C LEU A 394 -10.21 -4.26 20.48
N THR A 395 -10.05 -4.97 21.59
CA THR A 395 -10.36 -6.40 21.60
C THR A 395 -11.84 -6.59 21.28
N ALA A 396 -12.21 -7.80 20.83
CA ALA A 396 -13.61 -8.11 20.59
C ALA A 396 -14.43 -8.01 21.91
N TYR A 397 -15.04 -6.85 22.15
CA TYR A 397 -16.04 -6.61 23.20
C TYR A 397 -17.37 -7.29 22.90
N ASP A 398 -17.95 -7.89 23.93
CA ASP A 398 -19.35 -8.27 23.88
C ASP A 398 -20.29 -7.07 24.20
N ARG A 399 -21.60 -7.28 24.11
CA ARG A 399 -22.58 -6.24 24.46
C ARG A 399 -22.48 -5.82 25.93
N ASP A 400 -22.11 -6.74 26.82
CA ASP A 400 -22.02 -6.46 28.24
C ASP A 400 -20.79 -5.61 28.55
N ASP A 401 -19.69 -5.84 27.84
CA ASP A 401 -18.50 -4.98 27.85
C ASP A 401 -18.84 -3.57 27.42
N LEU A 402 -19.56 -3.41 26.30
CA LEU A 402 -20.00 -2.09 25.83
C LEU A 402 -20.92 -1.40 26.85
N ALA A 403 -21.82 -2.14 27.50
CA ALA A 403 -22.67 -1.63 28.57
C ALA A 403 -21.86 -1.18 29.79
N ARG A 404 -20.87 -1.98 30.23
CA ARG A 404 -19.93 -1.62 31.29
C ARG A 404 -19.11 -0.38 30.94
N MET A 405 -18.63 -0.29 29.69
CA MET A 405 -17.90 0.88 29.20
C MET A 405 -18.76 2.14 29.21
N ARG A 406 -20.04 2.04 28.80
CA ARG A 406 -21.00 3.15 28.85
C ARG A 406 -21.18 3.66 30.27
N GLU A 407 -21.40 2.76 31.21
CA GLU A 407 -21.58 3.12 32.63
C GLU A 407 -20.35 3.81 33.20
N ARG A 408 -19.16 3.26 32.94
CA ARG A 408 -17.89 3.89 33.34
C ARG A 408 -17.69 5.25 32.68
N ALA A 409 -18.04 5.39 31.40
CA ALA A 409 -17.95 6.68 30.71
C ALA A 409 -18.83 7.73 31.40
N ALA A 410 -20.06 7.37 31.78
CA ALA A 410 -20.97 8.24 32.51
C ALA A 410 -20.42 8.63 33.89
N GLU A 411 -19.91 7.66 34.66
CA GLU A 411 -19.31 7.92 35.97
C GLU A 411 -18.09 8.85 35.88
N GLN A 412 -17.21 8.63 34.90
CA GLN A 412 -16.03 9.47 34.71
C GLN A 412 -16.39 10.86 34.19
N GLU A 413 -17.40 10.99 33.31
CA GLU A 413 -17.90 12.28 32.85
C GLU A 413 -18.35 13.15 34.04
N VAL A 414 -19.19 12.58 34.93
CA VAL A 414 -19.65 13.25 36.15
C VAL A 414 -18.48 13.60 37.08
N ARG A 415 -17.52 12.69 37.25
CA ARG A 415 -16.32 12.94 38.07
C ARG A 415 -15.48 14.09 37.52
N MET A 416 -15.28 14.15 36.21
CA MET A 416 -14.48 15.18 35.56
C MET A 416 -15.17 16.55 35.62
N ILE A 417 -16.50 16.59 35.46
CA ILE A 417 -17.31 17.80 35.70
C ILE A 417 -17.11 18.30 37.13
N ARG A 418 -17.19 17.42 38.13
CA ARG A 418 -16.94 17.79 39.53
C ARG A 418 -15.53 18.34 39.76
N ILE A 419 -14.51 17.72 39.14
CA ILE A 419 -13.13 18.19 39.21
C ILE A 419 -12.99 19.58 38.60
N ARG A 420 -13.62 19.84 37.45
CA ARG A 420 -13.65 21.16 36.81
C ARG A 420 -14.27 22.19 37.76
N ASP A 421 -15.43 21.89 38.33
CA ASP A 421 -16.19 22.83 39.16
C ASP A 421 -15.47 23.15 40.49
N LEU A 422 -14.87 22.14 41.13
CA LEU A 422 -14.04 22.32 42.33
C LEU A 422 -12.77 23.14 42.08
N ARG A 423 -12.33 23.27 40.83
CA ARG A 423 -11.06 23.93 40.46
C ARG A 423 -11.24 25.30 39.84
N ALA A 424 -12.46 25.65 39.45
CA ALA A 424 -12.83 27.01 39.08
C ALA A 424 -12.61 28.02 40.24
N THR A 425 -12.30 27.54 41.45
CA THR A 425 -12.02 28.35 42.64
C THR A 425 -10.55 28.77 42.81
N GLY A 426 -9.63 28.51 41.86
CA GLY A 426 -8.45 29.39 41.71
C GLY A 426 -7.02 28.83 41.60
N GLU A 427 -6.74 27.62 41.08
CA GLU A 427 -5.35 27.07 41.10
C GLU A 427 -4.79 26.47 39.80
N PHE A 428 -5.47 26.56 38.64
CA PHE A 428 -4.98 25.93 37.41
C PHE A 428 -4.65 26.90 36.26
N THR A 429 -3.60 26.56 35.52
CA THR A 429 -3.27 27.22 34.25
C THR A 429 -4.35 26.94 33.21
N GLY A 430 -4.62 27.89 32.32
CA GLY A 430 -5.64 27.75 31.27
C GLY A 430 -5.46 26.51 30.39
N ALA A 431 -4.20 26.05 30.20
CA ALA A 431 -3.90 24.83 29.46
C ALA A 431 -4.48 23.56 30.12
N ARG A 432 -4.46 23.45 31.45
CA ARG A 432 -5.00 22.29 32.16
C ARG A 432 -6.53 22.28 32.16
N GLN A 433 -7.14 23.46 32.20
CA GLN A 433 -8.59 23.60 32.09
C GLN A 433 -9.08 23.16 30.71
N ALA A 434 -8.38 23.56 29.65
CA ALA A 434 -8.69 23.13 28.28
C ALA A 434 -8.62 21.60 28.12
N VAL A 435 -7.64 20.93 28.74
CA VAL A 435 -7.54 19.46 28.72
C VAL A 435 -8.73 18.81 29.43
N ILE A 436 -9.12 19.31 30.61
CA ILE A 436 -10.26 18.77 31.36
C ILE A 436 -11.56 18.93 30.56
N GLU A 437 -11.77 20.07 29.91
CA GLU A 437 -12.96 20.31 29.08
C GLU A 437 -13.01 19.37 27.88
N GLU A 438 -11.86 19.09 27.24
CA GLU A 438 -11.81 18.15 26.13
C GLU A 438 -12.04 16.71 26.59
N GLU A 439 -11.52 16.31 27.76
CA GLU A 439 -11.80 15.00 28.37
C GLU A 439 -13.29 14.82 28.68
N ILE A 440 -13.96 15.84 29.24
CA ILE A 440 -15.42 15.82 29.48
C ILE A 440 -16.18 15.65 28.17
N LYS A 441 -15.85 16.45 27.15
CA LYS A 441 -16.50 16.37 25.83
C LYS A 441 -16.30 14.99 25.20
N ALA A 442 -15.09 14.44 25.26
CA ALA A 442 -14.78 13.13 24.71
C ALA A 442 -15.54 12.00 25.42
N LEU A 443 -15.63 12.03 26.75
CA LEU A 443 -16.42 11.07 27.53
C LEU A 443 -17.91 11.16 27.20
N GLY A 444 -18.47 12.36 27.07
CA GLY A 444 -19.87 12.57 26.68
C GLY A 444 -20.17 12.08 25.26
N ARG A 445 -19.27 12.32 24.29
CA ARG A 445 -19.36 11.77 22.93
C ARG A 445 -19.34 10.24 22.95
N LEU A 446 -18.41 9.65 23.70
CA LEU A 446 -18.30 8.20 23.87
C LEU A 446 -19.55 7.59 24.48
N ARG A 447 -20.06 8.17 25.57
CA ARG A 447 -21.27 7.68 26.22
C ARG A 447 -22.45 7.64 25.27
N ARG A 448 -22.70 8.72 24.52
CA ARG A 448 -23.79 8.79 23.52
C ARG A 448 -23.61 7.77 22.41
N ASP A 449 -22.40 7.62 21.90
CA ASP A 449 -22.10 6.62 20.86
C ASP A 449 -22.35 5.19 21.36
N LEU A 450 -21.91 4.87 22.59
CA LEU A 450 -22.18 3.57 23.21
C LEU A 450 -23.67 3.35 23.47
N GLU A 451 -24.41 4.37 23.92
CA GLU A 451 -25.87 4.32 24.08
C GLU A 451 -26.57 4.03 22.75
N ASP A 452 -26.18 4.70 21.67
CA ASP A 452 -26.75 4.48 20.34
C ASP A 452 -26.45 3.09 19.79
N ARG A 453 -25.24 2.56 20.03
CA ARG A 453 -24.85 1.19 19.66
C ARG A 453 -25.63 0.15 20.46
N LEU A 454 -25.76 0.33 21.77
CA LEU A 454 -26.51 -0.59 22.64
C LEU A 454 -28.00 -0.59 22.32
N ALA A 455 -28.56 0.57 21.95
CA ALA A 455 -29.94 0.72 21.50
C ALA A 455 -30.16 0.20 20.06
N GLY A 456 -29.10 -0.18 19.34
CA GLY A 456 -29.18 -0.56 17.93
C GLY A 456 -29.55 0.58 16.97
N ARG A 457 -29.55 1.83 17.45
CA ARG A 457 -29.84 3.04 16.66
C ARG A 457 -28.69 3.36 15.71
N LYS A 458 -27.46 3.21 16.20
CA LYS A 458 -26.33 2.94 15.33
C LYS A 458 -26.23 1.41 15.25
N PRO A 459 -26.07 0.80 14.06
CA PRO A 459 -25.61 -0.58 14.03
C PRO A 459 -24.37 -0.60 14.93
N SER A 460 -24.23 -1.56 15.86
CA SER A 460 -22.95 -1.74 16.54
C SER A 460 -21.93 -1.92 15.41
N GLU A 461 -21.22 -0.85 15.05
CA GLU A 461 -20.56 -0.80 13.73
C GLU A 461 -19.39 -1.79 13.73
N ILE A 462 -18.83 -1.97 14.91
CA ILE A 462 -18.01 -3.09 15.31
C ILE A 462 -18.98 -4.12 15.90
N ASP A 463 -19.84 -4.70 15.07
CA ASP A 463 -20.58 -5.89 15.48
C ASP A 463 -19.52 -6.98 15.43
N LEU A 464 -18.73 -7.07 16.50
CA LEU A 464 -17.66 -8.04 16.62
C LEU A 464 -18.21 -9.44 16.52
N PHE A 465 -19.51 -9.66 16.76
CA PHE A 465 -20.19 -10.92 16.51
C PHE A 465 -20.55 -11.12 15.04
N ALA A 466 -20.92 -10.09 14.29
CA ALA A 466 -21.05 -10.20 12.83
C ALA A 466 -19.67 -10.34 12.17
N ILE A 467 -18.70 -9.51 12.55
CA ILE A 467 -17.30 -9.66 12.19
C ILE A 467 -16.87 -11.08 12.54
N GLN A 468 -17.15 -11.57 13.74
CA GLN A 468 -16.80 -12.93 14.13
C GLN A 468 -17.61 -14.00 13.40
N ALA A 469 -18.90 -13.81 13.14
CA ALA A 469 -19.68 -14.74 12.34
C ALA A 469 -19.14 -14.80 10.91
N GLU A 470 -18.57 -13.70 10.41
CA GLU A 470 -17.75 -13.71 9.20
C GLU A 470 -16.37 -14.35 9.47
N ILE A 471 -15.69 -14.12 10.61
CA ILE A 471 -14.42 -14.79 10.98
C ILE A 471 -14.63 -16.30 10.95
N ASP A 472 -15.72 -16.80 11.54
CA ASP A 472 -16.07 -18.20 11.65
C ASP A 472 -16.40 -18.81 10.26
N LYS A 473 -16.77 -18.00 9.26
CA LYS A 473 -16.88 -18.44 7.86
C LYS A 473 -15.51 -18.59 7.19
N PHE A 474 -14.49 -17.93 7.70
CA PHE A 474 -13.14 -18.09 7.22
C PHE A 474 -12.44 -19.15 8.08
N PRO A 475 -11.90 -20.23 7.48
CA PRO A 475 -11.10 -21.17 8.25
C PRO A 475 -10.01 -20.39 9.00
N PRO A 476 -9.77 -20.65 10.31
CA PRO A 476 -8.66 -20.02 11.01
C PRO A 476 -7.38 -20.34 10.20
N PRO A 477 -6.43 -19.40 10.10
CA PRO A 477 -5.27 -19.52 9.21
C PRO A 477 -4.39 -20.77 9.45
N TYR A 478 -4.68 -21.53 10.52
CA TYR A 478 -3.98 -22.72 10.97
C TYR A 478 -4.85 -24.00 10.97
N THR A 479 -6.05 -23.99 10.37
CA THR A 479 -6.79 -25.25 10.21
C THR A 479 -6.01 -26.17 9.27
N GLU A 480 -5.66 -27.34 9.78
CA GLU A 480 -4.74 -28.32 9.17
C GLU A 480 -4.88 -28.39 7.65
N VAL A 481 -3.82 -27.95 6.94
CA VAL A 481 -3.57 -28.41 5.57
C VAL A 481 -3.19 -29.89 5.70
N LYS A 482 -4.19 -30.77 5.62
CA LYS A 482 -3.96 -32.21 5.54
C LYS A 482 -3.21 -32.60 4.28
#